data_AF-A0ABD4XH11-F1
#
_entry.id   AF-A0ABD4XH11-F1
#
_cell.length_a   1.000
_cell.length_b   1.000
_cell.length_c   1.000
_cell.angle_alpha   90.00
_cell.angle_beta   90.00
_cell.angle_gamma   90.00
#
_symmetry.space_group_name_H-M   'P 1'
#
loop_
_entity.id
_entity.type
_entity.pdbx_description
1 polymer ?
#
loop_
_entity_poly.entity_id
_entity_poly.type
_entity_poly.pdbx_seq_one_letter_code
_entity_poly.pdbx_strand_id
1 'polypeptide(L)'
;MEVRSKVKKILGQWHHKKVQNDWTNKNVVVFGDSIVAGQELVREETPYRDAVYAKLASYYLNAHKLENFAETGTGQFKGQHHLDHLTGWTHSFEGSIQHYLQEIQQADVVLIAYGNNDWKQPNPDGSLHTLDEVKVKLRENIQRIRLINRHVQLVGILETLAFRKHKPAWHLEGPNGFTYQEMLSAFIDVYHECDVPIFDIRDYHLGNHMDEYVDDRDHFTLPIHKQIAKSLADFVRHGYQSPVQRFGKTVKFIFPENLFGDSKMRQLLFSEIRKQSLQGKRAEILWFVLDENYQANLDDLLSKNKLPTDLKITNIYQYYAAPLRYTNELDELSLKEGELINSNNVPFIRFSKENQISVKNFDGNWSDAMTCEQFNKLWLKHYISLKDEVYVWRNDQFGQVEPLEI
;
A
#
# COMPACT_ATOMS: atom_id res chain seq x y z
N MET A 1 -52.04 24.55 -1.33
CA MET A 1 -51.86 23.13 -1.70
C MET A 1 -50.41 22.96 -2.18
N GLU A 2 -49.43 22.98 -1.28
CA GLU A 2 -48.01 23.14 -1.68
C GLU A 2 -47.01 22.41 -0.76
N VAL A 3 -47.51 21.48 0.07
CA VAL A 3 -46.67 20.72 1.03
C VAL A 3 -46.22 19.38 0.44
N ARG A 4 -46.89 18.88 -0.62
CA ARG A 4 -46.58 17.57 -1.24
C ARG A 4 -45.36 17.58 -2.18
N SER A 5 -44.87 18.73 -2.64
CA SER A 5 -43.73 18.77 -3.58
C SER A 5 -42.36 18.74 -2.88
N LYS A 6 -42.23 19.33 -1.68
CA LYS A 6 -40.97 19.31 -0.90
C LYS A 6 -40.64 17.93 -0.36
N VAL A 7 -41.64 17.16 0.08
CA VAL A 7 -41.42 15.78 0.58
C VAL A 7 -40.97 14.85 -0.54
N LYS A 8 -41.45 15.00 -1.79
CA LYS A 8 -40.95 14.24 -2.94
C LYS A 8 -39.52 14.63 -3.35
N LYS A 9 -39.10 15.89 -3.14
CA LYS A 9 -37.72 16.33 -3.41
C LYS A 9 -36.73 15.79 -2.35
N ILE A 10 -37.17 15.71 -1.10
CA ILE A 10 -36.37 15.13 0.00
C ILE A 10 -36.31 13.61 -0.13
N LEU A 11 -37.40 12.93 -0.50
CA LEU A 11 -37.39 11.49 -0.77
C LEU A 11 -36.66 11.11 -2.07
N GLY A 12 -36.61 12.00 -3.06
CA GLY A 12 -35.82 11.82 -4.29
C GLY A 12 -34.31 11.94 -4.09
N GLN A 13 -33.86 12.64 -3.04
CA GLN A 13 -32.45 12.63 -2.60
C GLN A 13 -32.09 11.42 -1.74
N TRP A 14 -33.10 10.69 -1.26
CA TRP A 14 -32.97 9.42 -0.53
C TRP A 14 -33.05 8.19 -1.44
N HIS A 15 -32.91 8.37 -2.75
CA HIS A 15 -32.23 7.39 -3.58
C HIS A 15 -30.76 7.78 -3.60
N HIS A 16 -30.07 7.54 -2.48
CA HIS A 16 -28.67 7.16 -2.57
C HIS A 16 -28.67 5.99 -3.57
N LYS A 17 -28.23 6.25 -4.81
CA LYS A 17 -27.62 5.21 -5.64
C LYS A 17 -26.76 4.45 -4.65
N LYS A 18 -27.07 3.17 -4.40
CA LYS A 18 -26.13 2.26 -3.73
C LYS A 18 -24.83 2.51 -4.46
N VAL A 19 -23.90 3.23 -3.83
CA VAL A 19 -22.55 3.32 -4.35
C VAL A 19 -22.09 1.89 -4.20
N GLN A 20 -22.17 1.15 -5.32
CA GLN A 20 -21.51 -0.13 -5.38
C GLN A 20 -20.04 0.24 -5.26
N ASN A 21 -19.53 0.06 -4.05
CA ASN A 21 -18.13 0.06 -3.67
C ASN A 21 -17.46 -1.18 -4.30
N ASP A 22 -17.70 -1.39 -5.59
CA ASP A 22 -17.16 -2.47 -6.39
C ASP A 22 -17.10 -1.97 -7.84
N TRP A 23 -16.36 -2.69 -8.67
CA TRP A 23 -16.25 -2.38 -10.09
C TRP A 23 -17.11 -3.32 -10.93
N THR A 24 -18.14 -3.95 -10.35
CA THR A 24 -18.94 -4.93 -11.07
C THR A 24 -19.54 -4.30 -12.33
N ASN A 25 -19.22 -4.88 -13.49
CA ASN A 25 -19.63 -4.40 -14.81
C ASN A 25 -19.14 -2.99 -15.19
N LYS A 26 -18.08 -2.47 -14.55
CA LYS A 26 -17.49 -1.17 -14.88
C LYS A 26 -16.39 -1.28 -15.95
N ASN A 27 -16.27 -0.26 -16.78
CA ASN A 27 -15.14 -0.03 -17.66
C ASN A 27 -14.04 0.71 -16.88
N VAL A 28 -12.93 0.04 -16.65
CA VAL A 28 -11.77 0.62 -15.96
C VAL A 28 -10.71 1.01 -17.00
N VAL A 29 -10.18 2.21 -16.87
CA VAL A 29 -9.01 2.68 -17.62
C VAL A 29 -7.89 2.92 -16.63
N VAL A 30 -6.66 2.56 -16.99
CA VAL A 30 -5.47 2.93 -16.21
C VAL A 30 -4.48 3.68 -17.08
N PHE A 31 -4.03 4.82 -16.58
CA PHE A 31 -2.86 5.53 -17.07
C PHE A 31 -1.74 5.37 -16.05
N GLY A 32 -0.53 5.10 -16.51
CA GLY A 32 0.63 4.99 -15.65
C GLY A 32 1.90 4.70 -16.41
N ASP A 33 2.92 4.23 -15.70
CA ASP A 33 4.24 3.96 -16.24
C ASP A 33 4.57 2.46 -16.39
N SER A 34 5.88 2.11 -16.46
CA SER A 34 6.34 0.74 -16.64
C SER A 34 5.86 -0.24 -15.58
N ILE A 35 5.63 0.23 -14.34
CA ILE A 35 5.22 -0.62 -13.22
C ILE A 35 3.81 -1.16 -13.44
N VAL A 36 2.87 -0.29 -13.82
CA VAL A 36 1.49 -0.74 -14.10
C VAL A 36 1.31 -1.24 -15.54
N ALA A 37 2.22 -0.91 -16.46
CA ALA A 37 2.29 -1.55 -17.78
C ALA A 37 2.74 -3.03 -17.70
N GLY A 38 3.43 -3.41 -16.62
CA GLY A 38 3.97 -4.77 -16.43
C GLY A 38 5.16 -5.04 -17.34
N GLN A 39 5.90 -3.99 -17.69
CA GLN A 39 7.14 -4.07 -18.45
C GLN A 39 8.33 -4.07 -17.47
N GLU A 40 8.39 -5.12 -16.65
CA GLU A 40 9.51 -5.31 -15.73
C GLU A 40 10.80 -5.52 -16.54
N LEU A 41 11.74 -4.57 -16.45
CA LEU A 41 12.93 -4.48 -17.31
C LEU A 41 14.05 -5.48 -16.96
N VAL A 42 13.78 -6.53 -16.17
CA VAL A 42 14.80 -7.49 -15.76
C VAL A 42 14.97 -8.56 -16.83
N ARG A 43 16.21 -8.73 -17.28
CA ARG A 43 16.65 -9.47 -18.50
C ARG A 43 16.29 -10.95 -18.59
N GLU A 44 15.57 -11.53 -17.62
CA GLU A 44 15.33 -12.98 -17.56
C GLU A 44 13.93 -13.35 -17.04
N GLU A 45 13.10 -12.39 -16.60
CA GLU A 45 11.72 -12.65 -16.18
C GLU A 45 10.73 -12.33 -17.30
N THR A 46 9.69 -13.14 -17.44
CA THR A 46 8.64 -12.92 -18.44
C THR A 46 7.79 -11.72 -17.99
N PRO A 47 7.55 -10.71 -18.85
CA PRO A 47 6.73 -9.55 -18.50
C PRO A 47 5.37 -9.95 -17.90
N TYR A 48 5.03 -9.44 -16.73
CA TYR A 48 3.80 -9.78 -16.01
C TYR A 48 2.57 -9.00 -16.50
N ARG A 49 2.51 -8.65 -17.80
CA ARG A 49 1.44 -7.80 -18.38
C ARG A 49 0.02 -8.28 -18.03
N ASP A 50 -0.17 -9.59 -17.92
CA ASP A 50 -1.46 -10.20 -17.58
C ASP A 50 -1.74 -10.29 -16.06
N ALA A 51 -0.74 -10.01 -15.24
CA ALA A 51 -0.79 -10.15 -13.79
C ALA A 51 -0.36 -8.89 -13.01
N VAL A 52 -0.30 -7.73 -13.68
CA VAL A 52 -0.12 -6.43 -13.01
C VAL A 52 -1.26 -6.12 -12.05
N TYR A 53 -0.95 -5.32 -11.02
CA TYR A 53 -1.86 -5.11 -9.90
C TYR A 53 -3.22 -4.54 -10.33
N ALA A 54 -3.25 -3.61 -11.29
CA ALA A 54 -4.48 -2.96 -11.74
C ALA A 54 -5.41 -3.95 -12.47
N LYS A 55 -4.84 -4.82 -13.30
CA LYS A 55 -5.57 -5.88 -14.02
C LYS A 55 -6.13 -6.92 -13.05
N LEU A 56 -5.30 -7.39 -12.11
CA LEU A 56 -5.74 -8.34 -11.09
C LEU A 56 -6.82 -7.76 -10.16
N ALA A 57 -6.68 -6.50 -9.73
CA ALA A 57 -7.69 -5.83 -8.91
C ALA A 57 -9.03 -5.71 -9.66
N SER A 58 -8.98 -5.38 -10.95
CA SER A 58 -10.17 -5.31 -11.81
C SER A 58 -10.87 -6.66 -11.91
N TYR A 59 -10.13 -7.75 -12.03
CA TYR A 59 -10.68 -9.10 -11.94
C TYR A 59 -11.33 -9.37 -10.57
N TYR A 60 -10.64 -9.09 -9.46
CA TYR A 60 -11.20 -9.28 -8.11
C TYR A 60 -12.46 -8.45 -7.84
N LEU A 61 -12.61 -7.32 -8.52
CA LEU A 61 -13.75 -6.41 -8.40
C LEU A 61 -14.83 -6.64 -9.47
N ASN A 62 -14.70 -7.70 -10.28
CA ASN A 62 -15.64 -8.07 -11.35
C ASN A 62 -15.87 -6.96 -12.40
N ALA A 63 -14.82 -6.19 -12.72
CA ALA A 63 -14.85 -5.23 -13.82
C ALA A 63 -15.29 -5.89 -15.14
N HIS A 64 -16.06 -5.15 -15.95
CA HIS A 64 -16.42 -5.62 -17.29
C HIS A 64 -15.16 -5.76 -18.15
N LYS A 65 -14.31 -4.72 -18.11
CA LYS A 65 -13.00 -4.70 -18.77
C LYS A 65 -12.07 -3.71 -18.09
N LEU A 66 -10.77 -3.92 -18.34
CA LEU A 66 -9.72 -2.95 -18.05
C LEU A 66 -8.94 -2.67 -19.33
N GLU A 67 -8.86 -1.40 -19.71
CA GLU A 67 -7.95 -0.89 -20.74
C GLU A 67 -6.70 -0.34 -20.04
N ASN A 68 -5.51 -0.84 -20.40
CA ASN A 68 -4.24 -0.41 -19.82
C ASN A 68 -3.47 0.46 -20.82
N PHE A 69 -3.41 1.76 -20.55
CA PHE A 69 -2.70 2.75 -21.36
C PHE A 69 -1.38 3.19 -20.73
N ALA A 70 -0.85 2.38 -19.82
CA ALA A 70 0.42 2.66 -19.18
C ALA A 70 1.60 2.34 -20.11
N GLU A 71 2.60 3.23 -20.09
CA GLU A 71 3.73 3.18 -20.99
C GLU A 71 5.05 3.44 -20.28
N THR A 72 6.09 2.72 -20.70
CA THR A 72 7.40 2.76 -20.05
C THR A 72 8.04 4.15 -20.13
N GLY A 73 8.44 4.67 -18.97
CA GLY A 73 9.13 5.95 -18.86
C GLY A 73 8.22 7.18 -18.99
N THR A 74 6.90 7.00 -19.05
CA THR A 74 5.94 8.11 -19.07
C THR A 74 5.67 8.65 -17.66
N GLY A 75 5.47 9.96 -17.55
CA GLY A 75 5.01 10.65 -16.34
C GLY A 75 3.97 11.72 -16.66
N GLN A 76 3.83 12.72 -15.79
CA GLN A 76 3.20 13.99 -16.15
C GLN A 76 3.90 14.60 -17.37
N PHE A 77 5.22 14.52 -17.37
CA PHE A 77 6.08 14.90 -18.49
C PHE A 77 6.45 13.68 -19.34
N LYS A 78 6.88 13.96 -20.57
CA LYS A 78 7.42 12.93 -21.45
C LYS A 78 8.83 12.57 -20.97
N GLY A 79 9.09 11.28 -20.78
CA GLY A 79 10.44 10.77 -20.51
C GLY A 79 11.35 10.78 -21.75
N GLN A 80 12.60 10.35 -21.59
CA GLN A 80 13.61 10.44 -22.66
C GLN A 80 13.43 9.43 -23.83
N HIS A 81 12.36 8.63 -23.82
CA HIS A 81 12.13 7.64 -24.88
C HIS A 81 11.63 8.29 -26.17
N HIS A 82 12.12 7.77 -27.30
CA HIS A 82 11.77 8.23 -28.65
C HIS A 82 10.52 7.53 -29.23
N LEU A 83 9.63 7.01 -28.37
CA LEU A 83 8.42 6.28 -28.78
C LEU A 83 7.49 7.11 -29.68
N ASP A 84 7.47 8.43 -29.49
CA ASP A 84 6.65 9.34 -30.30
C ASP A 84 6.96 9.26 -31.80
N HIS A 85 8.22 9.04 -32.18
CA HIS A 85 8.60 8.92 -33.60
C HIS A 85 8.04 7.66 -34.24
N LEU A 86 7.80 6.61 -33.44
CA LEU A 86 7.26 5.33 -33.91
C LEU A 86 5.74 5.35 -33.94
N THR A 87 5.11 6.11 -33.05
CA THR A 87 3.66 6.06 -32.79
C THR A 87 2.90 7.28 -33.32
N GLY A 88 3.58 8.39 -33.57
CA GLY A 88 2.99 9.62 -34.10
C GLY A 88 2.29 10.50 -33.07
N TRP A 89 2.46 10.25 -31.77
CA TRP A 89 1.89 11.07 -30.69
C TRP A 89 2.82 11.13 -29.47
N THR A 90 2.59 12.10 -28.57
CA THR A 90 3.48 12.39 -27.43
C THR A 90 3.20 11.50 -26.22
N HIS A 91 4.16 10.69 -25.79
CA HIS A 91 4.03 9.80 -24.62
C HIS A 91 4.23 10.53 -23.28
N SER A 92 3.32 11.47 -22.99
CA SER A 92 3.10 12.11 -21.68
C SER A 92 1.69 11.78 -21.17
N PHE A 93 1.37 12.09 -19.92
CA PHE A 93 0.00 11.91 -19.43
C PHE A 93 -1.01 12.75 -20.23
N GLU A 94 -0.67 14.02 -20.54
CA GLU A 94 -1.51 14.87 -21.38
C GLU A 94 -1.72 14.29 -22.79
N GLY A 95 -0.65 13.80 -23.42
CA GLY A 95 -0.75 13.18 -24.74
C GLY A 95 -1.57 11.89 -24.73
N SER A 96 -1.47 11.10 -23.66
CA SER A 96 -2.25 9.87 -23.48
C SER A 96 -3.75 10.18 -23.34
N ILE A 97 -4.10 11.24 -22.59
CA ILE A 97 -5.49 11.71 -22.47
C ILE A 97 -6.05 12.15 -23.83
N GLN A 98 -5.23 12.83 -24.66
CA GLN A 98 -5.65 13.27 -25.99
C GLN A 98 -5.83 12.10 -26.95
N HIS A 99 -4.92 11.12 -26.91
CA HIS A 99 -4.96 9.96 -27.79
C HIS A 99 -6.14 9.03 -27.46
N TYR A 100 -6.38 8.72 -26.18
CA TYR A 100 -7.40 7.79 -25.71
C TYR A 100 -8.70 8.48 -25.25
N LEU A 101 -9.08 9.56 -25.95
CA LEU A 101 -10.22 10.40 -25.58
C LEU A 101 -11.54 9.62 -25.58
N GLN A 102 -11.74 8.71 -26.54
CA GLN A 102 -12.98 7.93 -26.67
C GLN A 102 -13.13 6.92 -25.53
N GLU A 103 -12.03 6.31 -25.10
CA GLU A 103 -12.00 5.35 -24.01
C GLU A 103 -12.25 6.04 -22.67
N ILE A 104 -11.73 7.25 -22.48
CA ILE A 104 -12.05 8.08 -21.30
C ILE A 104 -13.54 8.44 -21.27
N GLN A 105 -14.16 8.76 -22.42
CA GLN A 105 -15.60 9.06 -22.49
C GLN A 105 -16.48 7.88 -22.03
N GLN A 106 -16.01 6.65 -22.23
CA GLN A 106 -16.74 5.41 -21.90
C GLN A 106 -16.31 4.80 -20.55
N ALA A 107 -15.29 5.35 -19.90
CA ALA A 107 -14.77 4.85 -18.65
C ALA A 107 -15.73 5.16 -17.48
N ASP A 108 -15.93 4.18 -16.61
CA ASP A 108 -16.59 4.39 -15.32
C ASP A 108 -15.55 4.75 -14.24
N VAL A 109 -14.33 4.22 -14.38
CA VAL A 109 -13.22 4.41 -13.45
C VAL A 109 -11.94 4.70 -14.21
N VAL A 110 -11.18 5.70 -13.78
CA VAL A 110 -9.83 5.99 -14.29
C VAL A 110 -8.84 5.94 -13.14
N LEU A 111 -7.82 5.10 -13.26
CA LEU A 111 -6.68 5.01 -12.35
C LEU A 111 -5.53 5.85 -12.91
N ILE A 112 -4.89 6.64 -12.04
CA ILE A 112 -3.73 7.48 -12.37
C ILE A 112 -2.54 7.01 -11.54
N ALA A 113 -1.60 6.31 -12.16
CA ALA A 113 -0.43 5.69 -11.52
C ALA A 113 0.88 6.25 -12.13
N TYR A 114 1.17 7.51 -11.84
CA TYR A 114 2.38 8.22 -12.28
C TYR A 114 3.14 8.78 -11.08
N GLY A 115 4.38 9.19 -11.34
CA GLY A 115 5.20 9.96 -10.42
C GLY A 115 6.67 9.61 -10.57
N ASN A 116 7.02 8.32 -10.56
CA ASN A 116 8.42 7.91 -10.48
C ASN A 116 9.31 8.46 -11.61
N ASN A 117 8.78 8.53 -12.84
CA ASN A 117 9.48 9.15 -13.97
C ASN A 117 9.60 10.67 -13.87
N ASP A 118 8.63 11.35 -13.27
CA ASP A 118 8.68 12.79 -13.02
C ASP A 118 9.77 13.15 -12.00
N TRP A 119 10.10 12.25 -11.07
CA TRP A 119 11.25 12.43 -10.18
C TRP A 119 12.59 12.07 -10.86
N LYS A 120 12.68 10.92 -11.54
CA LYS A 120 13.97 10.36 -11.99
C LYS A 120 14.43 10.78 -13.39
N GLN A 121 13.56 11.36 -14.22
CA GLN A 121 13.90 11.71 -15.61
C GLN A 121 13.77 13.21 -15.88
N PRO A 122 14.75 13.85 -16.54
CA PRO A 122 14.56 15.16 -17.14
C PRO A 122 13.70 15.04 -18.41
N ASN A 123 13.30 16.18 -18.97
CA ASN A 123 12.61 16.23 -20.26
C ASN A 123 13.48 15.70 -21.42
N PRO A 124 12.89 15.38 -22.59
CA PRO A 124 13.63 14.81 -23.72
C PRO A 124 14.71 15.73 -24.30
N ASP A 125 14.57 17.04 -24.13
CA ASP A 125 15.56 18.06 -24.52
C ASP A 125 16.62 18.32 -23.45
N GLY A 126 16.57 17.59 -22.33
CA GLY A 126 17.47 17.74 -21.19
C GLY A 126 17.09 18.88 -20.23
N SER A 127 16.00 19.60 -20.49
CA SER A 127 15.48 20.58 -19.53
C SER A 127 14.94 19.90 -18.27
N LEU A 128 15.01 20.61 -17.15
CA LEU A 128 14.49 20.17 -15.87
C LEU A 128 13.11 20.80 -15.63
N HIS A 129 12.27 20.11 -14.86
CA HIS A 129 11.00 20.65 -14.39
C HIS A 129 10.98 20.72 -12.87
N THR A 130 10.17 21.64 -12.35
CA THR A 130 10.02 21.92 -10.92
C THR A 130 8.86 21.14 -10.32
N LEU A 131 8.83 21.07 -8.99
CA LEU A 131 7.71 20.48 -8.26
C LEU A 131 6.39 21.21 -8.52
N ASP A 132 6.41 22.53 -8.67
CA ASP A 132 5.21 23.32 -8.99
C ASP A 132 4.67 23.01 -10.38
N GLU A 133 5.54 22.81 -11.38
CA GLU A 133 5.13 22.41 -12.73
C GLU A 133 4.49 21.01 -12.73
N VAL A 134 5.03 20.07 -11.95
CA VAL A 134 4.42 18.74 -11.72
C VAL A 134 3.01 18.91 -11.14
N LYS A 135 2.84 19.74 -10.11
CA LYS A 135 1.53 19.99 -9.49
C LYS A 135 0.54 20.61 -10.47
N VAL A 136 0.97 21.59 -11.25
CA VAL A 136 0.15 22.25 -12.28
C VAL A 136 -0.29 21.24 -13.32
N LYS A 137 0.62 20.44 -13.88
CA LYS A 137 0.29 19.44 -14.91
C LYS A 137 -0.66 18.36 -14.42
N LEU A 138 -0.43 17.83 -13.22
CA LEU A 138 -1.35 16.85 -12.64
C LEU A 138 -2.76 17.41 -12.47
N ARG A 139 -2.88 18.64 -11.95
CA ARG A 139 -4.17 19.33 -11.79
C ARG A 139 -4.88 19.53 -13.13
N GLU A 140 -4.17 20.03 -14.13
CA GLU A 140 -4.70 20.24 -15.48
C GLU A 140 -5.19 18.93 -16.12
N ASN A 141 -4.42 17.85 -15.98
CA ASN A 141 -4.77 16.55 -16.54
C ASN A 141 -6.01 15.94 -15.86
N ILE A 142 -6.11 16.03 -14.53
CA ILE A 142 -7.31 15.63 -13.77
C ILE A 142 -8.55 16.41 -14.26
N GLN A 143 -8.42 17.73 -14.41
CA GLN A 143 -9.51 18.58 -14.90
C GLN A 143 -9.89 18.22 -16.33
N ARG A 144 -8.91 17.93 -17.19
CA ARG A 144 -9.14 17.52 -18.58
C ARG A 144 -9.92 16.21 -18.67
N ILE A 145 -9.57 15.20 -17.88
CA ILE A 145 -10.33 13.93 -17.81
C ILE A 145 -11.78 14.20 -17.38
N ARG A 146 -11.99 15.03 -16.35
CA ARG A 146 -13.34 15.40 -15.88
C ARG A 146 -14.14 16.21 -16.90
N LEU A 147 -13.48 17.00 -17.74
CA LEU A 147 -14.12 17.72 -18.83
C LEU A 147 -14.58 16.77 -19.94
N ILE A 148 -13.79 15.74 -20.24
CA ILE A 148 -14.13 14.68 -21.21
C ILE A 148 -15.27 13.81 -20.66
N ASN A 149 -15.21 13.43 -19.39
CA ASN A 149 -16.20 12.59 -18.72
C ASN A 149 -16.50 13.09 -17.31
N ARG A 150 -17.66 13.71 -17.11
CA ARG A 150 -18.08 14.30 -15.84
C ARG A 150 -18.52 13.29 -14.79
N HIS A 151 -18.70 12.03 -15.16
CA HIS A 151 -19.22 10.98 -14.28
C HIS A 151 -18.17 9.95 -13.85
N VAL A 152 -16.95 10.07 -14.37
CA VAL A 152 -15.85 9.15 -14.09
C VAL A 152 -15.43 9.20 -12.62
N GLN A 153 -15.22 8.04 -12.01
CA GLN A 153 -14.52 7.92 -10.74
C GLN A 153 -13.01 7.96 -11.01
N LEU A 154 -12.33 9.00 -10.54
CA LEU A 154 -10.87 9.05 -10.55
C LEU A 154 -10.31 8.38 -9.29
N VAL A 155 -9.18 7.69 -9.42
CA VAL A 155 -8.38 7.20 -8.30
C VAL A 155 -6.91 7.49 -8.59
N GLY A 156 -6.27 8.22 -7.68
CA GLY A 156 -4.82 8.41 -7.69
C GLY A 156 -4.16 7.20 -7.05
N ILE A 157 -3.16 6.62 -7.72
CA ILE A 157 -2.33 5.55 -7.17
C ILE A 157 -0.99 6.16 -6.84
N LEU A 158 -0.59 6.02 -5.57
CA LEU A 158 0.74 6.39 -5.13
C LEU A 158 1.56 5.13 -4.95
N GLU A 159 2.57 5.02 -5.80
CA GLU A 159 3.59 4.00 -5.70
C GLU A 159 4.45 4.24 -4.47
N THR A 160 5.12 3.17 -4.04
CA THR A 160 5.84 3.12 -2.77
C THR A 160 7.25 3.68 -2.95
N LEU A 161 8.25 3.15 -2.23
CA LEU A 161 9.65 3.50 -2.44
C LEU A 161 10.12 3.24 -3.87
N ALA A 162 11.05 4.09 -4.30
CA ALA A 162 12.04 3.73 -5.29
C ALA A 162 13.37 3.44 -4.58
N PHE A 163 14.26 2.73 -5.26
CA PHE A 163 15.59 2.41 -4.80
C PHE A 163 16.63 2.83 -5.82
N ARG A 164 17.86 3.08 -5.37
CA ARG A 164 19.03 3.29 -6.24
C ARG A 164 20.24 2.66 -5.58
N LYS A 165 20.99 1.83 -6.31
CA LYS A 165 22.21 1.18 -5.79
C LYS A 165 21.95 0.49 -4.45
N HIS A 166 20.85 -0.26 -4.37
CA HIS A 166 20.42 -0.98 -3.17
C HIS A 166 20.05 -0.14 -1.94
N LYS A 167 19.76 1.16 -2.12
CA LYS A 167 19.33 2.05 -1.03
C LYS A 167 17.98 2.69 -1.33
N PRO A 168 17.11 2.88 -0.32
CA PRO A 168 15.88 3.65 -0.48
C PRO A 168 16.17 5.05 -1.02
N ALA A 169 15.43 5.46 -2.04
CA ALA A 169 15.57 6.76 -2.68
C ALA A 169 14.66 7.85 -2.06
N TRP A 170 14.06 7.56 -0.91
CA TRP A 170 13.07 8.43 -0.25
C TRP A 170 13.53 9.89 -0.11
N HIS A 171 14.76 10.08 0.39
CA HIS A 171 15.40 11.38 0.57
C HIS A 171 16.45 11.69 -0.52
N LEU A 172 16.49 10.90 -1.60
CA LEU A 172 17.44 11.11 -2.68
C LEU A 172 16.90 12.16 -3.65
N GLU A 173 17.67 13.21 -3.89
CA GLU A 173 17.38 14.20 -4.90
C GLU A 173 17.54 13.59 -6.31
N GLY A 174 16.51 13.74 -7.14
CA GLY A 174 16.54 13.34 -8.54
C GLY A 174 17.23 14.39 -9.41
N PRO A 175 17.41 14.15 -10.72
CA PRO A 175 17.98 15.13 -11.64
C PRO A 175 17.22 16.46 -11.70
N ASN A 176 15.94 16.47 -11.32
CA ASN A 176 15.06 17.64 -11.33
C ASN A 176 15.15 18.51 -10.06
N GLY A 177 16.04 18.20 -9.12
CA GLY A 177 16.31 19.06 -7.96
C GLY A 177 15.37 18.91 -6.77
N PHE A 178 14.59 17.83 -6.72
CA PHE A 178 13.72 17.49 -5.59
C PHE A 178 13.81 16.01 -5.22
N THR A 179 13.48 15.70 -3.97
CA THR A 179 13.47 14.34 -3.44
C THR A 179 12.23 13.57 -3.86
N TYR A 180 12.29 12.24 -3.82
CA TYR A 180 11.14 11.39 -4.09
C TYR A 180 9.99 11.64 -3.11
N GLN A 181 10.31 11.90 -1.83
CA GLN A 181 9.34 12.30 -0.81
C GLN A 181 8.58 13.58 -1.18
N GLU A 182 9.29 14.62 -1.64
CA GLU A 182 8.68 15.89 -2.03
C GLU A 182 7.74 15.70 -3.23
N MET A 183 8.16 14.90 -4.21
CA MET A 183 7.33 14.55 -5.36
C MET A 183 6.03 13.85 -4.96
N LEU A 184 6.09 12.82 -4.11
CA LEU A 184 4.88 12.14 -3.63
C LEU A 184 3.98 13.08 -2.82
N SER A 185 4.57 13.97 -2.01
CA SER A 185 3.81 14.96 -1.25
C SER A 185 3.06 15.92 -2.18
N ALA A 186 3.69 16.35 -3.27
CA ALA A 186 3.05 17.17 -4.29
C ALA A 186 1.87 16.47 -4.99
N PHE A 187 1.99 15.17 -5.28
CA PHE A 187 0.87 14.38 -5.81
C PHE A 187 -0.28 14.29 -4.81
N ILE A 188 0.02 14.01 -3.53
CA ILE A 188 -0.97 13.96 -2.44
C ILE A 188 -1.73 15.29 -2.35
N ASP A 189 -1.02 16.42 -2.34
CA ASP A 189 -1.63 17.75 -2.28
C ASP A 189 -2.64 17.97 -3.42
N VAL A 190 -2.24 17.66 -4.66
CA VAL A 190 -3.08 17.89 -5.84
C VAL A 190 -4.28 16.94 -5.87
N TYR A 191 -4.09 15.67 -5.50
CA TYR A 191 -5.21 14.73 -5.40
C TYR A 191 -6.22 15.18 -4.34
N HIS A 192 -5.76 15.66 -3.19
CA HIS A 192 -6.65 16.25 -2.18
C HIS A 192 -7.36 17.52 -2.67
N GLU A 193 -6.62 18.46 -3.29
CA GLU A 193 -7.20 19.67 -3.87
C GLU A 193 -8.28 19.35 -4.91
N CYS A 194 -8.04 18.32 -5.71
CA CYS A 194 -8.95 17.89 -6.76
C CYS A 194 -10.04 16.93 -6.28
N ASP A 195 -10.15 16.58 -5.00
CA ASP A 195 -11.10 15.58 -4.50
C ASP A 195 -10.99 14.24 -5.27
N VAL A 196 -9.76 13.73 -5.39
CA VAL A 196 -9.45 12.43 -5.97
C VAL A 196 -9.03 11.50 -4.83
N PRO A 197 -9.74 10.36 -4.59
CA PRO A 197 -9.32 9.39 -3.59
C PRO A 197 -7.95 8.79 -3.95
N ILE A 198 -7.15 8.54 -2.92
CA ILE A 198 -5.76 8.11 -3.05
C ILE A 198 -5.64 6.67 -2.54
N PHE A 199 -5.25 5.76 -3.43
CA PHE A 199 -4.73 4.47 -3.05
C PHE A 199 -3.21 4.59 -2.84
N ASP A 200 -2.81 4.78 -1.59
CA ASP A 200 -1.40 4.81 -1.19
C ASP A 200 -0.98 3.40 -0.77
N ILE A 201 -0.11 2.76 -1.56
CA ILE A 201 0.30 1.37 -1.32
C ILE A 201 0.98 1.23 0.05
N ARG A 202 1.63 2.29 0.55
CA ARG A 202 2.30 2.32 1.85
C ARG A 202 1.35 2.16 3.03
N ASP A 203 0.08 2.58 2.88
CA ASP A 203 -0.96 2.39 3.91
C ASP A 203 -1.31 0.91 4.12
N TYR A 204 -0.82 0.02 3.25
CA TYR A 204 -1.02 -1.42 3.30
C TYR A 204 0.27 -2.18 3.66
N HIS A 205 1.33 -1.48 4.05
CA HIS A 205 2.64 -2.06 4.41
C HIS A 205 3.27 -2.88 3.27
N LEU A 206 3.17 -2.39 2.04
CA LEU A 206 3.76 -3.01 0.85
C LEU A 206 4.79 -2.07 0.22
N GLY A 207 5.83 -2.64 -0.41
CA GLY A 207 6.86 -1.90 -1.15
C GLY A 207 7.72 -1.02 -0.24
N ASN A 208 8.04 -1.54 0.94
CA ASN A 208 8.91 -0.93 1.95
C ASN A 208 10.36 -1.46 1.85
N HIS A 209 10.58 -2.63 1.24
CA HIS A 209 11.88 -3.30 1.23
C HIS A 209 12.29 -3.80 -0.17
N MET A 210 13.60 -3.88 -0.42
CA MET A 210 14.15 -4.09 -1.78
C MET A 210 13.83 -5.47 -2.38
N ASP A 211 13.70 -6.50 -1.57
CA ASP A 211 13.33 -7.84 -2.03
C ASP A 211 11.87 -7.94 -2.52
N GLU A 212 11.06 -6.90 -2.30
CA GLU A 212 9.75 -6.75 -2.92
C GLU A 212 9.84 -6.33 -4.39
N TYR A 213 11.05 -6.03 -4.87
CA TYR A 213 11.35 -5.53 -6.21
C TYR A 213 12.22 -6.52 -6.99
N VAL A 214 11.98 -6.60 -8.30
CA VAL A 214 12.79 -7.42 -9.22
C VAL A 214 14.09 -6.73 -9.61
N ASP A 215 14.15 -5.41 -9.50
CA ASP A 215 15.34 -4.61 -9.76
C ASP A 215 15.69 -3.68 -8.61
N ASP A 216 16.86 -3.06 -8.67
CA ASP A 216 17.30 -2.11 -7.65
C ASP A 216 16.69 -0.71 -7.84
N ARG A 217 15.54 -0.61 -8.53
CA ARG A 217 14.94 0.65 -8.98
C ARG A 217 13.53 0.83 -8.48
N ASP A 218 12.53 0.18 -9.06
CA ASP A 218 11.13 0.57 -8.86
C ASP A 218 10.09 -0.48 -9.26
N HIS A 219 10.56 -1.62 -9.74
CA HIS A 219 9.80 -2.66 -10.40
C HIS A 219 9.45 -3.79 -9.42
N PHE A 220 8.16 -4.03 -9.16
CA PHE A 220 7.73 -4.99 -8.13
C PHE A 220 7.84 -6.45 -8.60
N THR A 221 8.07 -7.37 -7.67
CA THR A 221 7.92 -8.80 -7.94
C THR A 221 6.44 -9.17 -8.17
N LEU A 222 6.20 -10.24 -8.92
CA LEU A 222 4.85 -10.75 -9.16
C LEU A 222 4.05 -11.04 -7.87
N PRO A 223 4.62 -11.65 -6.81
CA PRO A 223 3.93 -11.79 -5.52
C PRO A 223 3.44 -10.46 -4.96
N ILE A 224 4.23 -9.38 -5.10
CA ILE A 224 3.89 -8.06 -4.59
C ILE A 224 2.79 -7.41 -5.42
N HIS A 225 2.82 -7.54 -6.76
CA HIS A 225 1.68 -7.13 -7.60
C HIS A 225 0.35 -7.79 -7.17
N LYS A 226 0.36 -9.08 -6.84
CA LYS A 226 -0.83 -9.79 -6.35
C LYS A 226 -1.33 -9.24 -5.02
N GLN A 227 -0.43 -8.84 -4.12
CA GLN A 227 -0.80 -8.23 -2.84
C GLN A 227 -1.36 -6.82 -3.03
N ILE A 228 -0.70 -5.99 -3.84
CA ILE A 228 -1.18 -4.64 -4.20
C ILE A 228 -2.58 -4.73 -4.82
N ALA A 229 -2.84 -5.73 -5.68
CA ALA A 229 -4.15 -5.95 -6.28
C ALA A 229 -5.24 -6.25 -5.24
N LYS A 230 -4.94 -7.08 -4.23
CA LYS A 230 -5.87 -7.37 -3.12
C LYS A 230 -6.12 -6.11 -2.28
N SER A 231 -5.08 -5.34 -1.99
CA SER A 231 -5.16 -4.08 -1.26
C SER A 231 -5.98 -3.03 -2.01
N LEU A 232 -5.82 -2.92 -3.33
CA LEU A 232 -6.63 -2.03 -4.16
C LEU A 232 -8.10 -2.48 -4.19
N ALA A 233 -8.36 -3.79 -4.25
CA ALA A 233 -9.72 -4.31 -4.13
C ALA A 233 -10.33 -4.02 -2.75
N ASP A 234 -9.56 -4.14 -1.68
CA ASP A 234 -9.96 -3.76 -0.31
C ASP A 234 -10.31 -2.27 -0.23
N PHE A 235 -9.44 -1.41 -0.76
CA PHE A 235 -9.65 0.03 -0.84
C PHE A 235 -10.99 0.38 -1.50
N VAL A 236 -11.27 -0.20 -2.67
CA VAL A 236 -12.51 0.04 -3.42
C VAL A 236 -13.72 -0.47 -2.64
N ARG A 237 -13.66 -1.68 -2.07
CA ARG A 237 -14.75 -2.28 -1.27
C ARG A 237 -15.11 -1.47 -0.04
N HIS A 238 -14.16 -0.72 0.48
CA HIS A 238 -14.36 0.15 1.63
C HIS A 238 -14.60 1.61 1.23
N GLY A 239 -15.17 1.84 0.05
CA GLY A 239 -15.58 3.19 -0.37
C GLY A 239 -14.40 4.11 -0.60
N TYR A 240 -13.30 3.57 -1.12
CA TYR A 240 -12.07 4.30 -1.41
C TYR A 240 -11.44 4.91 -0.15
N GLN A 241 -11.44 4.13 0.94
CA GLN A 241 -10.79 4.48 2.20
C GLN A 241 -9.66 3.50 2.54
N SER A 242 -8.45 4.02 2.73
CA SER A 242 -7.31 3.21 3.19
C SER A 242 -7.50 2.75 4.65
N PRO A 243 -6.76 1.73 5.11
CA PRO A 243 -6.75 1.36 6.53
C PRO A 243 -6.47 2.56 7.44
N VAL A 244 -5.53 3.43 7.07
CA VAL A 244 -5.19 4.63 7.84
C VAL A 244 -6.38 5.60 7.91
N GLN A 245 -7.18 5.72 6.84
CA GLN A 245 -8.36 6.58 6.85
C GLN A 245 -9.52 5.98 7.66
N ARG A 246 -9.71 4.66 7.60
CA ARG A 246 -10.77 3.96 8.35
C ARG A 246 -10.49 3.86 9.84
N PHE A 247 -9.23 3.58 10.17
CA PHE A 247 -8.82 3.22 11.52
C PHE A 247 -7.97 4.31 12.19
N GLY A 248 -7.60 5.37 11.47
CA GLY A 248 -6.73 6.41 12.00
C GLY A 248 -5.24 6.03 11.97
N LYS A 249 -4.40 7.02 12.28
CA LYS A 249 -2.96 6.81 12.42
C LYS A 249 -2.68 5.92 13.63
N THR A 250 -1.78 4.97 13.44
CA THR A 250 -1.38 4.00 14.45
C THR A 250 0.09 4.18 14.78
N VAL A 251 0.41 4.34 16.06
CA VAL A 251 1.80 4.28 16.54
C VAL A 251 2.16 2.82 16.82
N LYS A 252 3.34 2.39 16.39
CA LYS A 252 3.78 1.00 16.54
C LYS A 252 4.83 0.89 17.64
N PHE A 253 4.64 -0.06 18.56
CA PHE A 253 5.60 -0.37 19.62
C PHE A 253 6.23 -1.73 19.35
N ILE A 254 7.55 -1.77 19.16
CA ILE A 254 8.30 -3.02 19.05
C ILE A 254 8.53 -3.56 20.45
N PHE A 255 7.91 -4.71 20.78
CA PHE A 255 8.00 -5.32 22.11
C PHE A 255 8.67 -6.71 22.05
N PRO A 256 9.96 -6.81 22.41
CA PRO A 256 10.72 -8.06 22.27
C PRO A 256 10.51 -9.06 23.42
N GLU A 257 9.96 -8.62 24.56
CA GLU A 257 9.77 -9.48 25.74
C GLU A 257 8.48 -10.29 25.69
N ASN A 258 8.25 -11.13 26.72
CA ASN A 258 6.98 -11.80 26.93
C ASN A 258 5.90 -10.77 27.33
N LEU A 259 4.92 -10.54 26.45
CA LEU A 259 3.85 -9.56 26.66
C LEU A 259 2.93 -9.94 27.84
N PHE A 260 2.82 -11.22 28.16
CA PHE A 260 1.96 -11.72 29.23
C PHE A 260 2.66 -11.73 30.60
N GLY A 261 3.99 -11.66 30.63
CA GLY A 261 4.77 -11.56 31.87
C GLY A 261 4.74 -10.15 32.47
N ASP A 262 4.76 -10.04 33.79
CA ASP A 262 4.88 -8.73 34.46
C ASP A 262 6.33 -8.26 34.52
N SER A 263 6.72 -7.46 33.53
CA SER A 263 8.03 -6.83 33.46
C SER A 263 7.95 -5.30 33.56
N LYS A 264 9.05 -4.67 33.99
CA LYS A 264 9.22 -3.21 33.97
C LYS A 264 8.95 -2.65 32.56
N MET A 265 9.43 -3.34 31.52
CA MET A 265 9.23 -2.95 30.13
C MET A 265 7.75 -2.95 29.75
N ARG A 266 6.99 -3.98 30.14
CA ARG A 266 5.55 -4.06 29.90
C ARG A 266 4.78 -2.94 30.59
N GLN A 267 5.11 -2.66 31.86
CA GLN A 267 4.45 -1.58 32.61
C GLN A 267 4.66 -0.22 31.95
N LEU A 268 5.88 0.05 31.46
CA LEU A 268 6.20 1.28 30.74
C LEU A 268 5.55 1.33 29.35
N LEU A 269 5.50 0.21 28.62
CA LEU A 269 4.75 0.09 27.37
C LEU A 269 3.29 0.53 27.57
N PHE A 270 2.61 -0.03 28.57
CA PHE A 270 1.21 0.29 28.85
C PHE A 270 1.01 1.75 29.27
N SER A 271 1.97 2.32 30.00
CA SER A 271 1.96 3.74 30.33
C SER A 271 2.06 4.61 29.07
N GLU A 272 2.97 4.29 28.15
CA GLU A 272 3.15 5.04 26.91
C GLU A 272 1.95 4.89 25.97
N ILE A 273 1.38 3.69 25.85
CA ILE A 273 0.14 3.44 25.08
C ILE A 273 -1.00 4.34 25.56
N ARG A 274 -1.20 4.44 26.88
CA ARG A 274 -2.24 5.32 27.45
C ARG A 274 -1.95 6.79 27.13
N LYS A 275 -0.69 7.21 27.19
CA LYS A 275 -0.29 8.58 26.83
C LYS A 275 -0.57 8.90 25.35
N GLN A 276 -0.30 7.98 24.44
CA GLN A 276 -0.60 8.15 23.01
C GLN A 276 -2.11 8.16 22.75
N SER A 277 -2.87 7.32 23.45
CA SER A 277 -4.34 7.31 23.40
C SER A 277 -4.96 8.63 23.88
N LEU A 278 -4.40 9.27 24.93
CA LEU A 278 -4.80 10.61 25.37
C LEU A 278 -4.54 11.70 24.33
N GLN A 279 -3.63 11.46 23.38
CA GLN A 279 -3.38 12.35 22.23
C GLN A 279 -4.24 12.02 21.01
N GLY A 280 -5.18 11.07 21.13
CA GLY A 280 -6.05 10.62 20.05
C GLY A 280 -5.38 9.68 19.05
N LYS A 281 -4.22 9.12 19.38
CA LYS A 281 -3.51 8.15 18.53
C LYS A 281 -3.88 6.72 18.92
N ARG A 282 -4.02 5.84 17.92
CA ARG A 282 -4.15 4.39 18.16
C ARG A 282 -2.78 3.78 18.37
N ALA A 283 -2.70 2.75 19.19
CA ALA A 283 -1.46 2.02 19.42
C ALA A 283 -1.55 0.60 18.86
N GLU A 284 -0.43 0.11 18.35
CA GLU A 284 -0.23 -1.27 17.94
C GLU A 284 1.05 -1.82 18.58
N ILE A 285 0.95 -2.99 19.23
CA ILE A 285 2.10 -3.71 19.78
C ILE A 285 2.53 -4.76 18.74
N LEU A 286 3.79 -4.70 18.31
CA LEU A 286 4.43 -5.72 17.46
C LEU A 286 5.14 -6.72 18.36
N TRP A 287 4.74 -7.98 18.28
CA TRP A 287 5.15 -9.01 19.23
C TRP A 287 5.61 -10.30 18.55
N PHE A 288 6.66 -10.94 19.13
CA PHE A 288 7.48 -11.94 18.43
C PHE A 288 7.51 -13.32 19.07
N VAL A 289 6.73 -13.55 20.14
CA VAL A 289 6.74 -14.81 20.88
C VAL A 289 5.62 -15.72 20.36
N LEU A 290 5.93 -16.99 20.12
CA LEU A 290 4.94 -18.02 19.84
C LEU A 290 4.35 -18.48 21.16
N ASP A 291 3.04 -18.37 21.33
CA ASP A 291 2.33 -18.75 22.54
C ASP A 291 1.18 -19.71 22.20
N GLU A 292 1.18 -20.90 22.80
CA GLU A 292 0.18 -21.93 22.54
C GLU A 292 -1.22 -21.56 23.08
N ASN A 293 -1.27 -20.72 24.12
CA ASN A 293 -2.50 -20.26 24.77
C ASN A 293 -2.79 -18.79 24.43
N TYR A 294 -2.35 -18.33 23.25
CA TYR A 294 -2.35 -16.91 22.88
C TYR A 294 -3.69 -16.21 23.10
N GLN A 295 -4.81 -16.80 22.67
CA GLN A 295 -6.14 -16.21 22.84
C GLN A 295 -6.51 -16.04 24.32
N ALA A 296 -6.35 -17.08 25.14
CA ALA A 296 -6.70 -17.03 26.56
C ALA A 296 -5.82 -16.02 27.33
N ASN A 297 -4.52 -15.99 27.01
CA ASN A 297 -3.58 -15.04 27.61
C ASN A 297 -3.86 -13.59 27.17
N LEU A 298 -4.28 -13.40 25.91
CA LEU A 298 -4.68 -12.10 25.38
C LEU A 298 -5.95 -11.58 26.07
N ASP A 299 -6.97 -12.43 26.23
CA ASP A 299 -8.22 -12.08 26.92
C ASP A 299 -7.96 -11.71 28.39
N ASP A 300 -7.08 -12.46 29.05
CA ASP A 300 -6.64 -12.17 30.42
C ASP A 300 -5.89 -10.84 30.52
N LEU A 301 -4.97 -10.57 29.58
CA LEU A 301 -4.21 -9.33 29.51
C LEU A 301 -5.12 -8.13 29.31
N LEU A 302 -6.05 -8.20 28.34
CA LEU A 302 -6.96 -7.11 28.01
C LEU A 302 -7.98 -6.84 29.13
N SER A 303 -8.46 -7.89 29.82
CA SER A 303 -9.44 -7.75 30.90
C SER A 303 -8.81 -7.19 32.20
N LYS A 304 -7.57 -7.55 32.52
CA LYS A 304 -6.88 -7.11 33.74
C LYS A 304 -6.22 -5.76 33.61
N ASN A 305 -5.71 -5.44 32.43
CA ASN A 305 -4.96 -4.21 32.19
C ASN A 305 -5.89 -3.23 31.49
N LYS A 306 -6.28 -2.15 32.18
CA LYS A 306 -7.09 -1.04 31.63
C LYS A 306 -6.37 -0.40 30.43
N LEU A 307 -6.46 -1.03 29.27
CA LEU A 307 -5.84 -0.64 28.01
C LEU A 307 -6.90 -0.02 27.11
N PRO A 308 -6.51 0.83 26.15
CA PRO A 308 -7.44 1.37 25.16
C PRO A 308 -8.16 0.24 24.43
N THR A 309 -9.47 0.40 24.21
CA THR A 309 -10.31 -0.63 23.54
C THR A 309 -9.96 -0.81 22.07
N ASP A 310 -9.27 0.16 21.48
CA ASP A 310 -8.80 0.16 20.10
C ASP A 310 -7.29 -0.17 19.99
N LEU A 311 -6.66 -0.65 21.07
CA LEU A 311 -5.32 -1.21 21.04
C LEU A 311 -5.26 -2.44 20.13
N LYS A 312 -4.34 -2.44 19.18
CA LYS A 312 -4.04 -3.61 18.34
C LYS A 312 -2.80 -4.35 18.87
N ILE A 313 -2.84 -5.67 18.82
CA ILE A 313 -1.66 -6.51 19.07
C ILE A 313 -1.44 -7.37 17.83
N THR A 314 -0.30 -7.20 17.19
CA THR A 314 0.08 -7.95 15.99
C THR A 314 1.22 -8.89 16.35
N ASN A 315 0.88 -10.18 16.45
CA ASN A 315 1.84 -11.24 16.64
C ASN A 315 2.38 -11.72 15.28
N ILE A 316 3.70 -11.87 15.17
CA ILE A 316 4.38 -12.28 13.93
C ILE A 316 3.86 -13.62 13.37
N TYR A 317 3.55 -14.60 14.22
CA TYR A 317 3.08 -15.91 13.77
C TYR A 317 1.64 -15.86 13.28
N GLN A 318 0.78 -15.09 13.94
CA GLN A 318 -0.58 -14.81 13.48
C GLN A 318 -0.58 -14.05 12.15
N TYR A 319 0.36 -13.11 11.97
CA TYR A 319 0.54 -12.40 10.70
C TYR A 319 0.85 -13.37 9.54
N TYR A 320 1.77 -14.32 9.73
CA TYR A 320 2.09 -15.30 8.68
C TYR A 320 1.02 -16.38 8.50
N ALA A 321 0.21 -16.67 9.52
CA ALA A 321 -0.90 -17.62 9.41
C ALA A 321 -2.01 -17.11 8.47
N ALA A 322 -2.28 -15.80 8.50
CA ALA A 322 -3.19 -15.11 7.59
C ALA A 322 -2.72 -13.67 7.29
N PRO A 323 -1.80 -13.50 6.31
CA PRO A 323 -1.36 -12.18 5.89
C PRO A 323 -2.54 -11.33 5.42
N LEU A 324 -2.49 -10.02 5.71
CA LEU A 324 -3.52 -9.04 5.32
C LEU A 324 -4.91 -9.27 5.95
N ARG A 325 -4.99 -10.01 7.07
CA ARG A 325 -6.20 -10.05 7.90
C ARG A 325 -6.32 -8.74 8.68
N TYR A 326 -7.27 -7.90 8.29
CA TYR A 326 -7.57 -6.63 8.97
C TYR A 326 -8.60 -6.78 10.11
N THR A 327 -9.10 -7.99 10.34
CA THR A 327 -9.99 -8.31 11.47
C THR A 327 -9.17 -8.68 12.71
N ASN A 328 -9.79 -8.58 13.89
CA ASN A 328 -9.18 -9.04 15.15
C ASN A 328 -9.28 -10.57 15.33
N GLU A 329 -9.66 -11.31 14.28
CA GLU A 329 -9.81 -12.77 14.34
C GLU A 329 -8.45 -13.45 14.33
N LEU A 330 -8.23 -14.34 15.27
CA LEU A 330 -7.00 -15.13 15.36
C LEU A 330 -7.15 -16.45 14.63
N ASP A 331 -6.06 -16.94 14.04
CA ASP A 331 -6.00 -18.32 13.58
C ASP A 331 -5.62 -19.25 14.73
N GLU A 332 -6.24 -20.42 14.73
CA GLU A 332 -5.77 -21.55 15.50
C GLU A 332 -4.46 -22.07 14.87
N LEU A 333 -3.38 -22.07 15.66
CA LEU A 333 -2.06 -22.49 15.22
C LEU A 333 -1.71 -23.83 15.85
N SER A 334 -1.20 -24.77 15.05
CA SER A 334 -0.73 -26.06 15.54
C SER A 334 0.67 -26.37 15.02
N LEU A 335 1.52 -26.92 15.88
CA LEU A 335 2.87 -27.37 15.53
C LEU A 335 2.83 -28.88 15.23
N LYS A 336 3.15 -29.28 13.99
CA LYS A 336 3.23 -30.69 13.58
C LYS A 336 4.54 -30.93 12.86
N GLU A 337 5.34 -31.88 13.34
CA GLU A 337 6.60 -32.29 12.71
C GLU A 337 7.59 -31.14 12.45
N GLY A 338 7.57 -30.11 13.30
CA GLY A 338 8.39 -28.91 13.15
C GLY A 338 7.82 -27.86 12.19
N GLU A 339 6.61 -28.03 11.66
CA GLU A 339 5.90 -27.02 10.86
C GLU A 339 4.73 -26.42 11.63
N LEU A 340 4.61 -25.10 11.58
CA LEU A 340 3.47 -24.35 12.10
C LEU A 340 2.41 -24.26 11.02
N ILE A 341 1.19 -24.65 11.38
CA ILE A 341 0.07 -24.85 10.47
C ILE A 341 -1.13 -24.05 10.99
N ASN A 342 -1.85 -23.37 10.08
CA ASN A 342 -3.03 -22.59 10.42
C ASN A 342 -4.31 -23.44 10.47
N SER A 343 -5.44 -22.79 10.77
CA SER A 343 -6.78 -23.38 10.85
C SER A 343 -7.22 -24.15 9.60
N ASN A 344 -6.65 -23.85 8.44
CA ASN A 344 -6.94 -24.50 7.16
C ASN A 344 -5.97 -25.64 6.81
N ASN A 345 -5.15 -26.09 7.77
CA ASN A 345 -4.09 -27.08 7.56
C ASN A 345 -3.02 -26.64 6.54
N VAL A 346 -2.79 -25.33 6.39
CA VAL A 346 -1.73 -24.82 5.51
C VAL A 346 -0.47 -24.55 6.35
N PRO A 347 0.66 -25.21 6.06
CA PRO A 347 1.93 -24.93 6.72
C PRO A 347 2.49 -23.59 6.23
N PHE A 348 3.00 -22.77 7.13
CA PHE A 348 3.49 -21.42 6.79
C PHE A 348 4.83 -21.04 7.43
N ILE A 349 5.21 -21.69 8.54
CA ILE A 349 6.54 -21.57 9.15
C ILE A 349 7.09 -22.97 9.40
N ARG A 350 8.39 -23.16 9.19
CA ARG A 350 9.12 -24.39 9.50
C ARG A 350 10.24 -24.09 10.48
N PHE A 351 10.36 -24.91 11.51
CA PHE A 351 11.43 -24.90 12.48
C PHE A 351 12.37 -26.08 12.22
N SER A 352 13.65 -25.81 12.04
CA SER A 352 14.68 -26.84 11.91
C SER A 352 15.20 -27.27 13.28
N LYS A 353 15.91 -28.41 13.31
CA LYS A 353 16.58 -28.91 14.54
C LYS A 353 17.70 -27.98 15.04
N GLU A 354 18.16 -27.06 14.21
CA GLU A 354 19.22 -26.09 14.53
C GLU A 354 18.66 -24.74 14.98
N ASN A 355 17.39 -24.69 15.41
CA ASN A 355 16.66 -23.47 15.78
C ASN A 355 16.60 -22.43 14.64
N GLN A 356 16.64 -22.89 13.39
CA GLN A 356 16.42 -22.02 12.24
C GLN A 356 14.94 -22.02 11.85
N ILE A 357 14.52 -20.91 11.27
CA ILE A 357 13.17 -20.66 10.81
C ILE A 357 13.20 -20.54 9.28
N SER A 358 12.24 -21.15 8.60
CA SER A 358 11.93 -20.87 7.19
C SER A 358 10.47 -20.47 7.09
N VAL A 359 10.17 -19.52 6.21
CA VAL A 359 8.82 -19.02 5.99
C VAL A 359 8.34 -19.51 4.62
N LYS A 360 7.07 -19.87 4.51
CA LYS A 360 6.49 -20.22 3.22
C LYS A 360 6.15 -18.95 2.45
N ASN A 361 6.78 -18.82 1.29
CA ASN A 361 6.56 -17.72 0.36
C ASN A 361 5.23 -17.89 -0.39
N PHE A 362 4.75 -16.82 -1.01
CA PHE A 362 3.48 -16.81 -1.75
C PHE A 362 3.50 -17.67 -3.02
N ASP A 363 4.68 -18.00 -3.54
CA ASP A 363 4.87 -18.94 -4.64
C ASP A 363 4.80 -20.41 -4.20
N GLY A 364 4.66 -20.64 -2.88
CA GLY A 364 4.58 -21.96 -2.26
C GLY A 364 5.94 -22.54 -1.86
N ASN A 365 7.05 -21.88 -2.20
CA ASN A 365 8.39 -22.30 -1.84
C ASN A 365 8.74 -21.87 -0.41
N TRP A 366 9.71 -22.55 0.19
CA TRP A 366 10.26 -22.14 1.49
C TRP A 366 11.39 -21.14 1.27
N SER A 367 11.45 -20.12 2.13
CA SER A 367 12.59 -19.23 2.22
C SER A 367 13.84 -19.99 2.66
N ASP A 368 15.00 -19.38 2.43
CA ASP A 368 16.23 -19.78 3.11
C ASP A 368 16.03 -19.81 4.62
N ALA A 369 16.74 -20.74 5.27
CA ALA A 369 16.71 -20.88 6.71
C ALA A 369 17.42 -19.69 7.38
N MET A 370 16.81 -19.14 8.42
CA MET A 370 17.28 -17.94 9.12
C MET A 370 17.20 -18.09 10.63
N THR A 371 17.97 -17.31 11.37
CA THR A 371 17.86 -17.24 12.84
C THR A 371 16.57 -16.54 13.25
N CYS A 372 16.13 -16.72 14.50
CA CYS A 372 14.99 -16.00 15.06
C CYS A 372 15.18 -14.47 15.00
N GLU A 373 16.40 -13.99 15.23
CA GLU A 373 16.72 -12.56 15.09
C GLU A 373 16.55 -12.06 13.66
N GLN A 374 17.02 -12.82 12.67
CA GLN A 374 16.84 -12.50 11.25
C GLN A 374 15.36 -12.51 10.86
N PHE A 375 14.61 -13.51 11.31
CA PHE A 375 13.17 -13.61 11.08
C PHE A 375 12.41 -12.39 11.62
N ASN A 376 12.65 -11.99 12.87
CA ASN A 376 12.01 -10.82 13.47
C ASN A 376 12.40 -9.53 12.74
N LYS A 377 13.67 -9.35 12.39
CA LYS A 377 14.15 -8.17 11.65
C LYS A 377 13.55 -8.10 10.25
N LEU A 378 13.52 -9.20 9.52
CA LEU A 378 12.91 -9.25 8.18
C LEU A 378 11.43 -8.89 8.25
N TRP A 379 10.68 -9.49 9.16
CA TRP A 379 9.26 -9.16 9.31
C TRP A 379 9.03 -7.67 9.63
N LEU A 380 9.82 -7.09 10.54
CA LEU A 380 9.71 -5.66 10.86
C LEU A 380 9.97 -4.77 9.64
N LYS A 381 10.99 -5.10 8.83
CA LYS A 381 11.30 -4.36 7.60
C LYS A 381 10.16 -4.36 6.58
N HIS A 382 9.42 -5.46 6.48
CA HIS A 382 8.25 -5.53 5.59
C HIS A 382 7.04 -4.84 6.21
N TYR A 383 6.79 -5.07 7.50
CA TYR A 383 5.56 -4.64 8.16
C TYR A 383 5.54 -3.15 8.51
N ILE A 384 6.69 -2.55 8.77
CA ILE A 384 6.80 -1.13 9.12
C ILE A 384 6.98 -0.32 7.84
N SER A 385 6.05 0.61 7.62
CA SER A 385 6.11 1.58 6.55
C SER A 385 6.84 2.86 6.99
N LEU A 386 7.38 3.59 6.03
CA LEU A 386 7.91 4.95 6.22
C LEU A 386 6.89 5.96 6.76
N LYS A 387 5.60 5.64 6.70
CA LYS A 387 4.53 6.49 7.26
C LYS A 387 4.28 6.22 8.74
N ASP A 388 4.84 5.15 9.28
CA ASP A 388 4.59 4.73 10.65
C ASP A 388 5.44 5.52 11.65
N GLU A 389 4.81 5.85 12.78
CA GLU A 389 5.52 6.36 13.95
C GLU A 389 5.86 5.16 14.84
N VAL A 390 7.16 4.85 14.96
CA VAL A 390 7.63 3.63 15.63
C VAL A 390 8.39 3.94 16.89
N TYR A 391 8.10 3.19 17.94
CA TYR A 391 8.76 3.26 19.24
C TYR A 391 9.48 1.95 19.55
N VAL A 392 10.74 2.07 19.98
CA VAL A 392 11.57 0.93 20.41
C VAL A 392 12.08 1.15 21.82
N TRP A 393 12.28 0.06 22.54
CA TRP A 393 12.88 0.10 23.86
C TRP A 393 14.39 0.33 23.79
N ARG A 394 14.86 1.46 24.33
CA ARG A 394 16.29 1.80 24.46
C ARG A 394 16.50 2.57 25.76
N ASN A 395 17.56 2.25 26.51
CA ASN A 395 17.92 2.96 27.75
C ASN A 395 16.76 3.08 28.76
N ASP A 396 16.07 1.98 29.04
CA ASP A 396 14.95 1.90 29.98
C ASP A 396 13.69 2.73 29.64
N GLN A 397 13.53 3.11 28.36
CA GLN A 397 12.36 3.85 27.88
C GLN A 397 12.00 3.50 26.44
N PHE A 398 10.77 3.81 26.03
CA PHE A 398 10.36 3.77 24.62
C PHE A 398 10.73 5.08 23.94
N GLY A 399 11.66 5.03 22.99
CA GLY A 399 12.05 6.15 22.15
C GLY A 399 11.54 5.99 20.73
N GLN A 400 11.12 7.08 20.10
CA GLN A 400 10.76 7.10 18.69
C GLN A 400 12.01 6.84 17.84
N VAL A 401 11.85 6.07 16.76
CA VAL A 401 12.89 5.82 15.75
C VAL A 401 12.33 6.01 14.35
N GLU A 402 13.21 6.40 13.44
CA GLU A 402 12.88 6.43 12.02
C GLU A 402 12.70 5.01 11.49
N PRO A 403 11.63 4.71 10.72
CA PRO A 403 11.42 3.38 10.13
C PRO A 403 12.61 2.83 9.34
N LEU A 404 13.40 3.71 8.71
CA LEU A 404 14.61 3.35 7.95
C LEU A 404 15.77 2.82 8.82
N GLU A 405 15.74 3.05 10.13
CA GLU A 405 16.78 2.64 11.07
C GLU A 405 16.51 1.27 11.72
N ILE A 406 15.37 0.64 11.41
CA ILE A 406 14.93 -0.66 11.92
C ILE A 406 15.42 -1.77 10.99
#